data_AF-A0A7R9B874-F1
#
_entry.id   AF-A0A7R9B874-F1
#
_cell.length_a   1.000
_cell.length_b   1.000
_cell.length_c   1.000
_cell.angle_alpha   90.00
_cell.angle_beta   90.00
_cell.angle_gamma   90.00
#
_symmetry.space_group_name_H-M   'P 1'
#
loop_
_entity.id
_entity.type
_entity.pdbx_description
1 polymer ?
#
loop_
_entity_poly.entity_id
_entity_poly.type
_entity_poly.pdbx_seq_one_letter_code
_entity_poly.pdbx_strand_id
1 'polypeptide(L)'
;MEAAAMVLDTLLKTLRDTDSLQEKIKLPPWPKARMEVEGVEAAVVSVIQYPKLKFNGGSVIQSLMVLLVTAPQIPFKYHNTCSRMIEDFRNFSSFVWNKLPEAEIAIFPFELLIRLQAEITNTATAVLYEILMTMERLQSKTLSISLRKLLDGLPFKCYVRRSVTQLLGLIFPIQPNKLQAVEAVLVYQHLFVIKCFMKNIPEVKDYIKQHFQEEFR
;
A
#
# COMPACT_ATOMS: atom_id res chain seq x y z
N MET A 1 -25.07 -0.29 -11.92
CA MET A 1 -25.17 0.56 -10.71
C MET A 1 -24.98 -0.25 -9.44
N GLU A 2 -25.62 -1.42 -9.32
CA GLU A 2 -25.51 -2.28 -8.13
C GLU A 2 -24.08 -2.78 -7.84
N ALA A 3 -23.32 -3.18 -8.86
CA ALA A 3 -22.02 -3.81 -8.64
C ALA A 3 -20.97 -2.90 -7.95
N ALA A 4 -20.89 -1.61 -8.31
CA ALA A 4 -19.91 -0.69 -7.71
C ALA A 4 -20.29 -0.28 -6.28
N ALA A 5 -21.60 -0.11 -6.03
CA ALA A 5 -22.12 0.07 -4.67
C ALA A 5 -21.82 -1.15 -3.81
N MET A 6 -21.96 -2.36 -4.38
CA MET A 6 -21.65 -3.62 -3.70
C MET A 6 -20.14 -3.75 -3.40
N VAL A 7 -19.24 -3.28 -4.27
CA VAL A 7 -17.79 -3.25 -3.99
C VAL A 7 -17.46 -2.31 -2.84
N LEU A 8 -17.99 -1.08 -2.89
CA LEU A 8 -17.72 -0.09 -1.87
C LEU A 8 -18.31 -0.50 -0.52
N ASP A 9 -19.52 -1.07 -0.52
CA ASP A 9 -20.17 -1.61 0.67
C ASP A 9 -19.41 -2.83 1.22
N THR A 10 -18.91 -3.72 0.35
CA THR A 10 -18.08 -4.86 0.76
C THR A 10 -16.75 -4.38 1.35
N LEU A 11 -16.05 -3.44 0.71
CA LEU A 11 -14.81 -2.85 1.24
C LEU A 11 -15.02 -2.17 2.59
N LEU A 12 -16.10 -1.39 2.74
CA LEU A 12 -16.44 -0.72 3.99
C LEU A 12 -16.82 -1.70 5.10
N LYS A 13 -17.50 -2.80 4.75
CA LYS A 13 -17.84 -3.87 5.68
C LYS A 13 -16.59 -4.64 6.10
N THR A 14 -15.70 -4.98 5.17
CA THR A 14 -14.41 -5.63 5.46
C THR A 14 -13.54 -4.77 6.37
N LEU A 15 -13.46 -3.46 6.13
CA LEU A 15 -12.74 -2.51 6.99
C LEU A 15 -13.30 -2.46 8.42
N ARG A 16 -14.63 -2.36 8.58
CA ARG A 16 -15.29 -2.42 9.91
C ARG A 16 -15.10 -3.76 10.60
N ASP A 17 -15.12 -4.86 9.84
CA ASP A 17 -14.89 -6.20 10.37
C ASP A 17 -13.42 -6.39 10.79
N THR A 18 -12.47 -5.66 10.17
CA THR A 18 -11.06 -5.69 10.56
C THR A 18 -10.83 -5.03 11.93
N ASP A 19 -11.56 -3.96 12.24
CA ASP A 19 -11.57 -3.36 13.58
C ASP A 19 -12.17 -4.34 14.62
N SER A 20 -13.20 -5.10 14.25
CA SER A 20 -13.75 -6.15 15.12
C SER A 20 -12.81 -7.35 15.32
N LEU A 21 -11.95 -7.64 14.33
CA LEU A 21 -10.90 -8.66 14.41
C LEU A 21 -9.75 -8.21 15.31
N GLN A 22 -9.43 -6.92 15.35
CA GLN A 22 -8.47 -6.35 16.31
C GLN A 22 -8.98 -6.40 17.76
N GLU A 23 -10.29 -6.35 18.00
CA GLU A 23 -10.85 -6.58 19.35
C GLU A 23 -10.81 -8.06 19.77
N LYS A 24 -10.96 -8.98 18.81
CA LYS A 24 -10.98 -10.43 19.08
C LYS A 24 -9.59 -11.06 19.19
N ILE A 25 -8.62 -10.52 18.47
CA ILE A 25 -7.22 -10.93 18.54
C ILE A 25 -6.55 -9.94 19.49
N LYS A 26 -6.14 -10.37 20.69
CA LYS A 26 -5.45 -9.54 21.71
C LYS A 26 -4.10 -8.98 21.22
N LEU A 27 -4.13 -8.13 20.20
CA LEU A 27 -2.98 -7.40 19.70
C LEU A 27 -2.69 -6.24 20.67
N PRO A 28 -1.42 -5.91 20.92
CA PRO A 28 -1.08 -4.74 21.73
C PRO A 28 -1.67 -3.48 21.08
N PRO A 29 -2.16 -2.51 21.87
CA PRO A 29 -2.70 -1.27 21.34
C PRO A 29 -1.61 -0.52 20.59
N TRP A 30 -1.89 -0.13 19.35
CA TRP A 30 -1.03 0.73 18.55
C TRP A 30 -0.73 2.04 19.31
N PRO A 31 0.48 2.61 19.21
CA PRO A 31 0.76 3.94 19.72
C PRO A 31 -0.15 4.92 18.99
N LYS A 32 -1.10 5.52 19.72
CA LYS A 32 -2.02 6.55 19.23
C LYS A 32 -1.22 7.82 18.89
N ALA A 33 -0.57 7.83 17.74
CA ALA A 33 -0.19 9.07 17.09
C ALA A 33 -1.50 9.73 16.64
N ARG A 34 -1.99 10.71 17.42
CA ARG A 34 -2.96 11.70 16.94
C ARG A 34 -2.29 12.51 15.83
N MET A 35 -2.21 11.96 14.62
CA MET A 35 -2.44 12.79 13.44
C MET A 35 -3.94 12.97 13.37
N GLU A 36 -4.39 14.20 13.15
CA GLU A 36 -5.79 14.60 13.09
C GLU A 36 -6.56 13.71 12.09
N VAL A 37 -7.15 12.64 12.63
CA VAL A 37 -8.03 11.69 11.92
C VAL A 37 -9.29 12.41 11.42
N GLU A 38 -9.60 13.59 11.96
CA GLU A 38 -10.72 14.43 11.52
C GLU A 38 -10.63 14.82 10.03
N GLY A 39 -9.43 14.96 9.45
CA GLY A 39 -9.30 15.25 8.02
C GLY A 39 -9.58 14.04 7.10
N VAL A 40 -9.23 12.84 7.56
CA VAL A 40 -9.44 11.58 6.81
C VAL A 40 -10.85 11.06 7.01
N GLU A 41 -11.38 11.13 8.23
CA GLU A 41 -12.79 10.86 8.51
C GLU A 41 -13.69 11.89 7.83
N ALA A 42 -13.38 13.19 7.80
CA ALA A 42 -14.19 14.16 7.05
C ALA A 42 -14.09 13.93 5.53
N ALA A 43 -12.95 13.50 5.00
CA ALA A 43 -12.82 13.11 3.58
C ALA A 43 -13.63 11.85 3.26
N VAL A 44 -13.66 10.87 4.16
CA VAL A 44 -14.44 9.63 4.00
C VAL A 44 -15.94 9.89 4.24
N VAL A 45 -16.32 10.73 5.21
CA VAL A 45 -17.69 11.10 5.57
C VAL A 45 -18.32 12.06 4.55
N SER A 46 -17.54 12.96 3.95
CA SER A 46 -18.02 13.77 2.82
C SER A 46 -18.27 12.94 1.56
N VAL A 47 -17.60 11.79 1.40
CA VAL A 47 -17.93 10.79 0.36
C VAL A 47 -19.20 9.99 0.72
N ILE A 48 -19.48 9.78 2.02
CA ILE A 48 -20.64 9.03 2.53
C ILE A 48 -21.98 9.78 2.36
N GLN A 49 -21.97 11.11 2.16
CA GLN A 49 -23.20 11.92 2.02
C GLN A 49 -23.63 12.22 0.57
N TYR A 50 -23.11 11.52 -0.46
CA TYR A 50 -23.61 11.69 -1.83
C TYR A 50 -24.74 10.72 -2.18
N PRO A 51 -26.01 11.18 -2.22
CA PRO A 51 -27.07 10.40 -2.85
C PRO A 51 -26.78 10.33 -4.35
N LYS A 52 -26.61 9.11 -4.87
CA LYS A 52 -26.28 8.75 -6.26
C LYS A 52 -24.85 9.11 -6.69
N LEU A 53 -23.88 8.26 -6.31
CA LEU A 53 -22.65 8.09 -7.09
C LEU A 53 -23.04 7.66 -8.52
N LYS A 54 -23.20 8.63 -9.43
CA LYS A 54 -23.28 8.35 -10.87
C LYS A 54 -21.98 7.66 -11.26
N PHE A 55 -22.10 6.49 -11.87
CA PHE A 55 -20.97 5.72 -12.37
C PHE A 55 -20.21 6.54 -13.42
N ASN A 56 -19.10 7.17 -13.03
CA ASN A 56 -18.31 8.05 -13.89
C ASN A 56 -17.24 7.29 -14.70
N GLY A 57 -17.56 6.07 -15.13
CA GLY A 57 -16.62 5.21 -15.86
C GLY A 57 -15.49 4.63 -15.01
N GLY A 58 -15.61 4.64 -13.67
CA GLY A 58 -14.60 4.10 -12.76
C GLY A 58 -13.53 5.10 -12.34
N SER A 59 -13.67 6.38 -12.66
CA SER A 59 -12.65 7.39 -12.32
C SER A 59 -12.53 7.67 -10.81
N VAL A 60 -13.55 7.38 -10.00
CA VAL A 60 -13.40 7.38 -8.53
C VAL A 60 -12.42 6.29 -8.09
N ILE A 61 -12.57 5.06 -8.61
CA ILE A 61 -11.68 3.94 -8.30
C ILE A 61 -10.27 4.26 -8.79
N GLN A 62 -10.13 4.81 -10.01
CA GLN A 62 -8.84 5.23 -10.54
C GLN A 62 -8.18 6.31 -9.65
N SER A 63 -8.94 7.31 -9.20
CA SER A 63 -8.42 8.36 -8.31
C SER A 63 -7.94 7.80 -6.97
N LEU A 64 -8.70 6.85 -6.41
CA LEU A 64 -8.30 6.13 -5.21
C LEU A 64 -7.02 5.31 -5.47
N MET A 65 -6.92 4.61 -6.60
CA MET A 65 -5.71 3.86 -6.95
C MET A 65 -4.51 4.79 -7.12
N VAL A 66 -4.66 5.95 -7.76
CA VAL A 66 -3.62 7.00 -7.84
C VAL A 66 -3.15 7.39 -6.45
N LEU A 67 -4.07 7.67 -5.53
CA LEU A 67 -3.74 8.02 -4.15
C LEU A 67 -2.94 6.90 -3.46
N LEU A 68 -3.36 5.65 -3.62
CA LEU A 68 -2.71 4.49 -2.98
C LEU A 68 -1.30 4.22 -3.53
N VAL A 69 -1.07 4.43 -4.83
CA VAL A 69 0.27 4.21 -5.41
C VAL A 69 1.19 5.43 -5.24
N THR A 70 0.66 6.60 -4.92
CA THR A 70 1.45 7.82 -4.74
C THR A 70 2.03 7.89 -3.34
N ALA A 71 3.35 8.07 -3.24
CA ALA A 71 4.00 8.26 -1.95
C ALA A 71 3.64 9.62 -1.35
N PRO A 72 3.44 9.73 -0.03
CA PRO A 72 3.43 11.03 0.63
C PRO A 72 4.79 11.71 0.42
N GLN A 73 4.76 13.03 0.26
CA GLN A 73 5.97 13.80 -0.02
C GLN A 73 6.93 13.79 1.17
N ILE A 74 8.19 13.47 0.90
CA ILE A 74 9.28 13.54 1.88
C ILE A 74 9.83 14.96 1.86
N PRO A 75 10.04 15.63 3.02
CA PRO A 75 10.68 16.93 3.06
C PRO A 75 12.02 16.93 2.32
N PHE A 76 12.29 17.95 1.52
CA PHE A 76 13.45 17.98 0.61
C PHE A 76 14.78 17.64 1.29
N LYS A 77 15.01 18.15 2.50
CA LYS A 77 16.20 17.88 3.31
C LYS A 77 16.46 16.39 3.61
N TYR A 78 15.43 15.55 3.54
CA TYR A 78 15.48 14.12 3.86
C TYR A 78 15.25 13.23 2.64
N HIS A 79 14.94 13.81 1.48
CA HIS A 79 14.49 13.08 0.30
C HIS A 79 15.47 11.98 -0.11
N ASN A 80 16.75 12.31 -0.30
CA ASN A 80 17.73 11.34 -0.78
C ASN A 80 17.97 10.19 0.20
N THR A 81 18.09 10.49 1.49
CA THR A 81 18.33 9.48 2.52
C THR A 81 17.11 8.59 2.71
N CYS A 82 15.90 9.15 2.79
CA CYS A 82 14.66 8.37 2.90
C CYS A 82 14.41 7.52 1.66
N SER A 83 14.54 8.08 0.46
CA SER A 83 14.40 7.31 -0.79
C SER A 83 15.37 6.13 -0.80
N ARG A 84 16.65 6.35 -0.48
CA ARG A 84 17.62 5.24 -0.39
C ARG A 84 17.19 4.17 0.61
N MET A 85 16.71 4.55 1.79
CA MET A 85 16.33 3.59 2.84
C MET A 85 15.05 2.81 2.53
N ILE A 86 14.07 3.45 1.89
CA ILE A 86 12.76 2.85 1.58
C ILE A 86 12.80 2.07 0.26
N GLU A 87 13.74 2.40 -0.62
CA GLU A 87 13.82 1.82 -1.96
C GLU A 87 14.92 0.76 -2.12
N ASP A 88 15.86 0.64 -1.19
CA ASP A 88 16.89 -0.41 -1.20
C ASP A 88 16.67 -1.39 -0.05
N PHE A 89 16.31 -2.64 -0.37
CA PHE A 89 16.01 -3.67 0.62
C PHE A 89 17.19 -4.02 1.53
N ARG A 90 18.44 -3.83 1.05
CA ARG A 90 19.64 -4.06 1.86
C ARG A 90 19.77 -3.04 2.98
N ASN A 91 19.19 -1.85 2.79
CA ASN A 91 19.16 -0.75 3.74
C ASN A 91 17.81 -0.63 4.47
N PHE A 92 16.80 -1.41 4.07
CA PHE A 92 15.48 -1.43 4.66
C PHE A 92 15.45 -2.27 5.94
N SER A 93 16.03 -1.73 7.02
CA SER A 93 16.02 -2.35 8.34
C SER A 93 16.00 -1.32 9.46
N SER A 94 15.15 -1.57 10.46
CA SER A 94 15.08 -0.78 11.68
C SER A 94 16.44 -0.65 12.39
N PHE A 95 17.32 -1.66 12.27
CA PHE A 95 18.66 -1.60 12.82
C PHE A 95 19.56 -0.55 12.15
N VAL A 96 19.41 -0.37 10.83
CA VAL A 96 20.17 0.61 10.05
C VAL A 96 19.64 2.03 10.34
N TRP A 97 18.33 2.18 10.45
CA TRP A 97 17.69 3.48 10.67
C TRP A 97 18.09 4.11 12.02
N ASN A 98 18.27 3.28 13.05
CA ASN A 98 18.68 3.70 14.39
C ASN A 98 20.13 4.20 14.49
N LYS A 99 20.93 4.03 13.43
CA LYS A 99 22.36 4.37 13.43
C LYS A 99 22.71 5.54 12.53
N LEU A 100 21.70 6.26 12.02
CA LEU A 100 21.93 7.37 11.09
C LEU A 100 22.24 8.67 11.86
N PRO A 101 23.27 9.44 11.44
CA PRO A 101 23.61 10.73 12.05
C PRO A 101 22.42 11.70 12.09
N GLU A 102 21.54 11.62 11.09
CA GLU A 102 20.34 12.45 10.96
C GLU A 102 19.27 12.14 12.02
N ALA A 103 19.37 11.00 12.72
CA ALA A 103 18.49 10.64 13.83
C ALA A 103 18.75 11.48 15.08
N GLU A 104 19.97 12.01 15.26
CA GLU A 104 20.36 12.79 16.45
C GLU A 104 20.03 14.30 16.33
N ILE A 105 19.97 14.83 15.10
CA ILE A 105 19.90 16.28 14.83
C ILE A 105 18.47 16.75 14.47
N ALA A 106 17.55 15.84 14.16
CA ALA A 106 16.24 16.19 13.61
C ALA A 106 15.17 16.41 14.69
N ILE A 107 14.48 17.57 14.61
CA ILE A 107 13.27 17.91 15.40
C ILE A 107 12.12 16.90 15.15
N PHE A 108 12.17 16.13 14.06
CA PHE A 108 11.27 15.02 13.77
C PHE A 108 12.11 13.74 13.62
N PRO A 109 11.80 12.65 14.35
CA PRO A 109 12.64 11.46 14.31
C PRO A 109 12.66 10.88 12.89
N PHE A 110 13.84 10.89 12.27
CA PHE A 110 14.05 10.42 10.89
C PHE A 110 13.58 8.97 10.69
N GLU A 111 13.77 8.15 11.72
CA GLU A 111 13.25 6.78 11.78
C GLU A 111 11.72 6.72 11.64
N LEU A 112 10.99 7.62 12.32
CA LEU A 112 9.54 7.67 12.27
C LEU A 112 9.04 7.96 10.86
N LEU A 113 9.76 8.79 10.10
CA LEU A 113 9.41 9.08 8.71
C LEU A 113 9.53 7.86 7.81
N ILE A 114 10.59 7.06 7.98
CA ILE A 114 10.78 5.82 7.22
C ILE A 114 9.73 4.79 7.62
N ARG A 115 9.50 4.61 8.93
CA ARG A 115 8.45 3.71 9.46
C ARG A 115 7.07 4.08 8.92
N LEU A 116 6.72 5.36 8.96
CA LEU A 116 5.44 5.86 8.46
C LEU A 116 5.29 5.61 6.95
N GLN A 117 6.34 5.82 6.16
CA GLN A 117 6.32 5.50 4.73
C GLN A 117 6.14 4.00 4.47
N ALA A 118 6.78 3.16 5.28
CA ALA A 118 6.60 1.72 5.22
C ALA A 118 5.17 1.30 5.55
N GLU A 119 4.63 1.81 6.66
CA GLU A 119 3.26 1.56 7.10
C GLU A 119 2.24 2.01 6.06
N ILE A 120 2.38 3.22 5.51
CA ILE A 120 1.50 3.72 4.45
C ILE A 120 1.56 2.84 3.21
N THR A 121 2.73 2.31 2.85
CA THR A 121 2.87 1.39 1.73
C THR A 121 2.19 0.05 2.00
N ASN A 122 2.32 -0.50 3.21
CA ASN A 122 1.63 -1.72 3.65
C ASN A 122 0.10 -1.53 3.63
N THR A 123 -0.40 -0.44 4.20
CA THR A 123 -1.83 -0.09 4.18
C THR A 123 -2.32 0.08 2.75
N ALA A 124 -1.58 0.81 1.92
CA ALA A 124 -1.94 0.98 0.51
C ALA A 124 -1.99 -0.36 -0.23
N THR A 125 -1.05 -1.27 0.07
CA THR A 125 -1.01 -2.61 -0.50
C THR A 125 -2.21 -3.45 -0.08
N ALA A 126 -2.59 -3.43 1.20
CA ALA A 126 -3.76 -4.13 1.69
C ALA A 126 -5.05 -3.63 1.00
N VAL A 127 -5.20 -2.31 0.86
CA VAL A 127 -6.36 -1.72 0.17
C VAL A 127 -6.34 -2.04 -1.33
N LEU A 128 -5.18 -1.92 -2.00
CA LEU A 128 -5.03 -2.29 -3.41
C LEU A 128 -5.35 -3.76 -3.63
N TYR A 129 -4.89 -4.65 -2.75
CA TYR A 129 -5.19 -6.07 -2.80
C TYR A 129 -6.70 -6.34 -2.80
N GLU A 130 -7.44 -5.74 -1.88
CA GLU A 130 -8.90 -5.90 -1.80
C GLU A 130 -9.61 -5.34 -3.04
N ILE A 131 -9.19 -4.16 -3.52
CA ILE A 131 -9.74 -3.56 -4.75
C ILE A 131 -9.50 -4.46 -5.95
N LEU A 132 -8.24 -4.88 -6.16
CA LEU A 132 -7.83 -5.68 -7.31
C LEU A 132 -8.49 -7.06 -7.29
N MET A 133 -8.53 -7.72 -6.14
CA MET A 133 -9.23 -9.00 -5.98
C MET A 133 -10.71 -8.87 -6.28
N THR A 134 -11.35 -7.81 -5.78
CA THR A 134 -12.77 -7.57 -6.04
C THR A 134 -13.02 -7.32 -7.53
N MET A 135 -12.15 -6.54 -8.19
CA MET A 135 -12.23 -6.32 -9.63
C MET A 135 -12.04 -7.61 -10.45
N GLU A 136 -11.08 -8.46 -10.11
CA GLU A 136 -10.88 -9.75 -10.79
C GLU A 136 -12.11 -10.68 -10.64
N ARG A 137 -12.71 -10.71 -9.44
CA ARG A 137 -13.95 -11.47 -9.19
C ARG A 137 -15.17 -10.94 -9.93
N LEU A 138 -15.21 -9.64 -10.22
CA LEU A 138 -16.31 -9.01 -10.94
C LEU A 138 -16.17 -9.12 -12.46
N GLN A 139 -14.94 -9.09 -12.98
CA GLN A 139 -14.66 -9.36 -14.39
C GLN A 139 -15.12 -10.76 -14.81
N SER A 140 -14.95 -11.77 -13.93
CA SER A 140 -15.41 -13.12 -14.22
C SER A 140 -16.93 -13.28 -14.21
N LYS A 141 -17.67 -12.30 -13.68
CA LYS A 141 -19.11 -12.43 -13.45
C LYS A 141 -19.98 -11.59 -14.37
N THR A 142 -19.63 -10.35 -14.73
CA THR A 142 -20.55 -9.50 -15.54
C THR A 142 -20.04 -8.10 -15.93
N LEU A 143 -18.90 -7.62 -15.43
CA LEU A 143 -18.45 -6.23 -15.65
C LEU A 143 -17.44 -6.11 -16.80
N SER A 144 -17.70 -5.16 -17.72
CA SER A 144 -16.82 -4.84 -18.87
C SER A 144 -15.65 -3.90 -18.55
N ILE A 145 -15.44 -3.56 -17.28
CA ILE A 145 -14.36 -2.64 -16.89
C ILE A 145 -13.04 -3.39 -16.99
N SER A 146 -12.28 -3.07 -18.04
CA SER A 146 -10.92 -3.58 -18.20
C SER A 146 -10.04 -3.03 -17.08
N LEU A 147 -9.50 -3.93 -16.25
CA LEU A 147 -8.56 -3.59 -15.18
C LEU A 147 -7.35 -2.83 -15.72
N ARG A 148 -6.91 -3.18 -16.94
CA ARG A 148 -5.88 -2.45 -17.67
C ARG A 148 -6.21 -0.96 -17.83
N LYS A 149 -7.46 -0.62 -18.15
CA LYS A 149 -7.88 0.80 -18.30
C LYS A 149 -7.90 1.54 -16.96
N LEU A 150 -8.25 0.87 -15.86
CA LEU A 150 -8.21 1.49 -14.53
C LEU A 150 -6.78 1.73 -14.04
N LEU A 151 -5.86 0.86 -14.45
CA LEU A 151 -4.44 0.93 -14.12
C LEU A 151 -3.64 1.86 -15.04
N ASP A 152 -4.24 2.29 -16.15
CA ASP A 152 -3.59 3.15 -17.13
C ASP A 152 -3.29 4.53 -16.54
N GLY A 153 -2.10 5.06 -16.83
CA GLY A 153 -1.62 6.35 -16.31
C GLY A 153 -1.27 6.40 -14.82
N LEU A 154 -1.34 5.28 -14.07
CA LEU A 154 -0.94 5.27 -12.66
C LEU A 154 0.58 5.49 -12.50
N PRO A 155 1.03 6.31 -11.52
CA PRO A 155 2.45 6.49 -11.22
C PRO A 155 3.03 5.28 -10.46
N PHE A 156 3.02 4.10 -11.09
CA PHE A 156 3.31 2.82 -10.43
C PHE A 156 4.78 2.64 -10.02
N LYS A 157 5.74 3.30 -10.68
CA LYS A 157 7.18 3.00 -10.52
C LYS A 157 7.64 3.13 -9.06
N CYS A 158 7.29 4.23 -8.41
CA CYS A 158 7.64 4.47 -7.01
C CYS A 158 6.93 3.49 -6.07
N TYR A 159 5.67 3.16 -6.32
CA TYR A 159 4.97 2.15 -5.53
C TYR A 159 5.61 0.76 -5.68
N VAL A 160 5.84 0.29 -6.92
CA VAL A 160 6.42 -1.01 -7.19
C VAL A 160 7.79 -1.14 -6.54
N ARG A 161 8.64 -0.11 -6.65
CA ARG A 161 9.96 -0.10 -6.00
C ARG A 161 9.83 -0.29 -4.49
N ARG A 162 9.02 0.51 -3.81
CA ARG A 162 8.82 0.41 -2.35
C ARG A 162 8.19 -0.92 -1.93
N SER A 163 7.19 -1.38 -2.68
CA SER A 163 6.49 -2.65 -2.44
C SER A 163 7.42 -3.85 -2.61
N VAL A 164 8.28 -3.85 -3.62
CA VAL A 164 9.29 -4.91 -3.82
C VAL A 164 10.31 -4.86 -2.69
N THR A 165 10.78 -3.67 -2.32
CA THR A 165 11.73 -3.50 -1.22
C THR A 165 11.20 -4.03 0.11
N GLN A 166 9.94 -3.72 0.45
CA GLN A 166 9.29 -4.25 1.65
C GLN A 166 9.07 -5.76 1.58
N LEU A 167 8.63 -6.28 0.44
CA LEU A 167 8.49 -7.72 0.21
C LEU A 167 9.81 -8.46 0.43
N LEU A 168 10.91 -7.95 -0.14
CA LEU A 168 12.23 -8.54 0.02
C LEU A 168 12.74 -8.41 1.46
N GLY A 169 12.47 -7.30 2.15
CA GLY A 169 12.79 -7.14 3.57
C GLY A 169 12.05 -8.14 4.47
N LEU A 170 10.84 -8.57 4.10
CA LEU A 170 10.08 -9.59 4.80
C LEU A 170 10.57 -11.01 4.50
N ILE A 171 10.94 -11.31 3.25
CA ILE A 171 11.38 -12.65 2.81
C ILE A 171 12.84 -12.91 3.20
N PHE A 172 13.69 -11.90 3.12
CA PHE A 172 15.12 -11.96 3.40
C PHE A 172 15.48 -11.02 4.57
N PRO A 173 14.96 -11.26 5.78
CA PRO A 173 15.24 -10.40 6.91
C PRO A 173 16.71 -10.48 7.31
N ILE A 174 17.27 -9.35 7.74
CA ILE A 174 18.68 -9.26 8.19
C ILE A 174 18.93 -10.17 9.40
N GLN A 175 17.94 -10.33 10.27
CA GLN A 175 17.99 -11.25 11.40
C GLN A 175 17.14 -12.49 11.08
N PRO A 176 17.69 -13.71 11.27
CA PRO A 176 16.97 -14.95 10.95
C PRO A 176 15.87 -15.20 11.98
N ASN A 177 14.71 -14.60 11.72
CA ASN A 177 13.50 -14.77 12.53
C ASN A 177 12.42 -15.46 11.69
N LYS A 178 11.61 -16.28 12.34
CA LYS A 178 10.45 -16.89 11.68
C LYS A 178 9.41 -15.79 11.40
N LEU A 179 8.90 -15.78 10.18
CA LEU A 179 7.85 -14.88 9.75
C LEU A 179 6.61 -15.02 10.65
N GLN A 180 6.11 -13.91 11.17
CA GLN A 180 4.88 -13.84 11.94
C GLN A 180 3.66 -13.99 11.01
N ALA A 181 2.51 -14.33 11.59
CA ALA A 181 1.28 -14.50 10.80
C ALA A 181 0.87 -13.24 10.03
N VAL A 182 1.01 -12.06 10.66
CA VAL A 182 0.70 -10.77 10.02
C VAL A 182 1.67 -10.46 8.87
N GLU A 183 2.94 -10.75 9.06
CA GLU A 183 3.98 -10.59 8.03
C GLU A 183 3.72 -11.54 6.84
N ALA A 184 3.23 -12.76 7.08
CA ALA A 184 2.83 -13.70 6.02
C ALA A 184 1.69 -13.15 5.16
N VAL A 185 0.71 -12.51 5.78
CA VAL A 185 -0.39 -11.84 5.07
C VAL A 185 0.14 -10.71 4.19
N LEU A 186 1.05 -9.88 4.72
CA LEU A 186 1.67 -8.80 3.95
C LEU A 186 2.45 -9.33 2.74
N VAL A 187 3.27 -10.37 2.92
CA VAL A 187 4.01 -11.01 1.82
C VAL A 187 3.05 -11.43 0.71
N TYR A 188 1.95 -12.10 1.08
CA TYR A 188 0.94 -12.53 0.10
C TYR A 188 0.27 -11.34 -0.61
N GLN A 189 -0.11 -10.30 0.13
CA GLN A 189 -0.74 -9.10 -0.43
C GLN A 189 0.19 -8.38 -1.41
N HIS A 190 1.46 -8.15 -1.04
CA HIS A 190 2.45 -7.55 -1.93
C HIS A 190 2.65 -8.37 -3.20
N LEU A 191 2.84 -9.69 -3.09
CA LEU A 191 3.00 -10.58 -4.25
C LEU A 191 1.77 -10.54 -5.16
N PHE A 192 0.57 -10.55 -4.61
CA PHE A 192 -0.66 -10.48 -5.39
C PHE A 192 -0.78 -9.17 -6.16
N VAL A 193 -0.58 -8.03 -5.48
CA VAL A 193 -0.66 -6.70 -6.10
C VAL A 193 0.40 -6.55 -7.21
N ILE A 194 1.65 -6.92 -6.91
CA ILE A 194 2.75 -6.88 -7.89
C ILE A 194 2.44 -7.76 -9.11
N LYS A 195 1.99 -9.00 -8.89
CA LYS A 195 1.61 -9.92 -9.98
C LYS A 195 0.48 -9.35 -10.82
N CYS A 196 -0.51 -8.74 -10.18
CA CYS A 196 -1.63 -8.10 -10.86
C CYS A 196 -1.15 -6.92 -11.72
N PHE A 197 -0.24 -6.10 -11.19
CA PHE A 197 0.38 -5.00 -11.95
C PHE A 197 1.20 -5.53 -13.13
N MET A 198 2.07 -6.53 -12.95
CA MET A 198 2.85 -7.14 -14.04
C MET A 198 1.98 -7.73 -15.15
N LYS A 199 0.79 -8.25 -14.81
CA LYS A 199 -0.17 -8.83 -15.76
C LYS A 199 -0.86 -7.75 -16.61
N ASN A 200 -1.12 -6.57 -16.05
CA ASN A 200 -1.92 -5.53 -16.68
C ASN A 200 -1.10 -4.34 -17.20
N ILE A 201 0.09 -4.10 -16.66
CA ILE A 201 1.00 -3.00 -16.96
C ILE A 201 2.36 -3.62 -17.38
N PRO A 202 2.62 -3.82 -18.68
CA PRO A 202 3.86 -4.45 -19.17
C PRO A 202 5.13 -3.77 -18.65
N GLU A 203 5.11 -2.45 -18.51
CA GLU A 203 6.21 -1.63 -18.02
C GLU A 203 6.61 -2.01 -16.58
N VAL A 204 5.68 -2.50 -15.76
CA VAL A 204 5.98 -3.02 -14.41
C VAL A 204 6.80 -4.30 -14.49
N LYS A 205 6.43 -5.20 -15.41
CA LYS A 205 7.14 -6.47 -15.61
C LYS A 205 8.56 -6.22 -16.10
N ASP A 206 8.73 -5.30 -17.05
CA ASP A 206 10.05 -4.95 -17.58
C ASP A 206 10.90 -4.27 -16.51
N TYR A 207 10.30 -3.37 -15.72
CA TYR A 207 10.96 -2.73 -14.59
C TYR A 207 11.45 -3.75 -13.55
N ILE A 208 10.61 -4.71 -13.14
CA ILE A 208 11.00 -5.74 -12.16
C ILE A 208 12.13 -6.60 -12.72
N LYS A 209 12.03 -7.03 -13.98
CA LYS A 209 13.10 -7.78 -14.64
C LYS A 209 14.42 -7.00 -14.73
N GLN A 210 14.37 -5.69 -14.95
CA GLN A 210 15.58 -4.90 -15.09
C GLN A 210 16.27 -4.61 -13.74
N HIS A 211 15.48 -4.43 -12.68
CA HIS A 211 15.99 -3.93 -11.40
C HIS A 211 16.05 -4.96 -10.28
N PHE A 212 15.33 -6.08 -10.40
CA PHE A 212 15.20 -7.10 -9.34
C PHE A 212 15.30 -8.53 -9.92
N GLN A 213 16.04 -8.72 -11.01
CA GLN A 213 16.11 -10.01 -11.70
C GLN A 213 16.62 -11.13 -10.78
N GLU A 214 17.68 -10.84 -10.03
CA GLU A 214 18.35 -11.83 -9.20
C GLU A 214 17.50 -12.20 -7.98
N GLU A 215 16.77 -11.24 -7.42
CA GLU A 215 15.90 -11.44 -6.27
C GLU A 215 14.62 -12.21 -6.61
N PHE A 216 14.18 -12.20 -7.87
CA PHE A 216 12.99 -12.92 -8.35
C PHE A 216 13.30 -14.22 -9.13
N ARG A 217 14.58 -14.60 -9.26
CA ARG A 217 15.01 -15.85 -9.91
C ARG A 217 14.81 -17.06 -9.01
#